data_AF-A0A257M0D1-F1
#
_entry.id   AF-A0A257M0D1-F1
#
_cell.length_a   1.000
_cell.length_b   1.000
_cell.length_c   1.000
_cell.angle_alpha   90.00
_cell.angle_beta   90.00
_cell.angle_gamma   90.00
#
_symmetry.space_group_name_H-M   'P 1'
#
loop_
_entity.id
_entity.type
_entity.pdbx_description
1 polymer ?
#
loop_
_entity_poly.entity_id
_entity_poly.type
_entity_poly.pdbx_seq_one_letter_code
_entity_poly.pdbx_strand_id
1 'polypeptide(L)'
;MDDLFSTPTTRIRQLRDELARHNRLYYTDATPEISDADYDKLYRELEELEARHPELADANSPTKRVGGAPIDGFQQVTHLVPMLSIDDVFEIKDAEIPEAELIDFYKRLQRNLGREEVTVTIEPKIDGVAVSLVYRNGQLEYAATRGDGTTGDDVTNNVRTIRSIPLS
;
A
#
# COMPACT_ATOMS: atom_id res chain seq x y z
N MET A 1 -0.61 17.74 -35.61
CA MET A 1 -1.21 19.08 -35.46
C MET A 1 -2.30 18.91 -34.41
N ASP A 2 -1.93 19.02 -33.12
CA ASP A 2 -2.78 19.16 -31.91
C ASP A 2 -1.94 18.95 -30.63
N ASP A 3 -0.76 19.56 -30.56
CA ASP A 3 0.09 19.52 -29.36
C ASP A 3 0.77 20.86 -29.12
N LEU A 4 -0.04 21.92 -28.99
CA LEU A 4 0.48 23.28 -28.79
C LEU A 4 -0.07 24.02 -27.59
N PHE A 5 -1.06 23.47 -26.85
CA PHE A 5 -1.54 24.09 -25.60
C PHE A 5 -2.08 23.05 -24.59
N SER A 6 -1.29 22.02 -24.24
CA SER A 6 -1.54 21.41 -22.93
C SER A 6 -1.13 22.46 -21.89
N THR A 7 -2.09 22.93 -21.09
CA THR A 7 -1.74 23.85 -19.99
C THR A 7 -0.82 23.12 -19.03
N PRO A 8 0.06 23.82 -18.29
CA PRO A 8 0.90 23.19 -17.27
C PRO A 8 0.10 22.28 -16.33
N THR A 9 -1.11 22.70 -15.96
CA THR A 9 -2.06 21.89 -15.17
C THR A 9 -2.45 20.58 -15.85
N THR A 10 -2.80 20.60 -17.14
CA THR A 10 -3.15 19.39 -17.87
C THR A 10 -1.96 18.45 -18.01
N ARG A 11 -0.76 18.96 -18.33
CA ARG A 11 0.43 18.14 -18.50
C ARG A 11 0.89 17.53 -17.17
N ILE A 12 0.89 18.30 -16.08
CA ILE A 12 1.20 17.80 -14.74
C ILE A 12 0.26 16.65 -14.37
N ARG A 13 -1.04 16.81 -14.60
CA ARG A 13 -2.01 15.73 -14.32
C ARG A 13 -1.73 14.48 -15.14
N GLN A 14 -1.49 14.63 -16.45
CA GLN A 14 -1.14 13.50 -17.32
C GLN A 14 0.13 12.77 -16.86
N LEU A 15 1.19 13.52 -16.52
CA LEU A 15 2.44 12.94 -16.04
C LEU A 15 2.23 12.19 -14.72
N ARG A 16 1.42 12.72 -13.79
CA ARG A 16 1.06 12.03 -12.55
C ARG A 16 0.34 10.72 -12.84
N ASP A 17 -0.67 10.75 -13.72
CA ASP A 17 -1.45 9.57 -14.11
C ASP A 17 -0.56 8.52 -14.82
N GLU A 18 0.31 8.94 -15.74
CA GLU A 18 1.25 8.07 -16.45
C GLU A 18 2.25 7.41 -15.50
N LEU A 19 2.88 8.20 -14.62
CA LEU A 19 3.83 7.69 -13.63
C LEU A 19 3.15 6.73 -12.64
N ALA A 20 1.93 7.04 -12.19
CA ALA A 20 1.16 6.14 -11.33
C ALA A 20 0.86 4.81 -12.03
N ARG A 21 0.42 4.86 -13.29
CA ARG A 21 0.19 3.67 -14.13
C ARG A 21 1.46 2.84 -14.28
N HIS A 22 2.59 3.47 -14.61
CA HIS A 22 3.85 2.77 -14.79
C HIS A 22 4.40 2.17 -13.49
N ASN A 23 4.21 2.84 -12.35
CA ASN A 23 4.53 2.26 -11.06
C ASN A 23 3.69 1.01 -10.77
N ARG A 24 2.39 1.02 -11.06
CA ARG A 24 1.53 -0.17 -10.91
C ARG A 24 2.00 -1.31 -11.79
N LEU A 25 2.25 -1.03 -13.08
CA LEU A 25 2.72 -2.03 -14.03
C LEU A 25 4.06 -2.65 -13.61
N TYR A 26 4.96 -1.85 -13.05
CA TYR A 26 6.28 -2.30 -12.61
C TYR A 26 6.23 -3.08 -11.29
N TYR A 27 5.60 -2.51 -10.25
CA TYR A 27 5.67 -3.04 -8.88
C TYR A 27 4.54 -4.02 -8.52
N THR A 28 3.37 -3.91 -9.17
CA THR A 28 2.19 -4.73 -8.85
C THR A 28 1.97 -5.79 -9.92
N ASP A 29 1.89 -5.37 -11.19
CA ASP A 29 1.50 -6.27 -12.27
C ASP A 29 2.70 -7.06 -12.84
N ALA A 30 3.93 -6.65 -12.51
CA ALA A 30 5.18 -7.21 -13.01
C ALA A 30 5.26 -7.26 -14.56
N THR A 31 4.63 -6.30 -15.23
CA THR A 31 4.56 -6.16 -16.69
C THR A 31 4.90 -4.73 -17.13
N PRO A 32 6.16 -4.28 -16.98
CA PRO A 32 6.55 -2.93 -17.35
C PRO A 32 6.43 -2.69 -18.87
N GLU A 33 5.85 -1.55 -19.24
CA GLU A 33 5.67 -1.16 -20.66
C GLU A 33 6.78 -0.25 -21.19
N ILE A 34 7.51 0.43 -20.29
CA ILE A 34 8.57 1.39 -20.65
C ILE A 34 9.85 1.04 -19.92
N SER A 35 10.98 1.50 -20.47
CA SER A 35 12.28 1.37 -19.83
C SER A 35 12.42 2.32 -18.63
N ASP A 36 13.32 1.99 -17.70
CA ASP A 36 13.66 2.89 -16.58
C ASP A 36 14.10 4.27 -17.07
N ALA A 37 14.83 4.33 -18.18
CA ALA A 37 15.29 5.60 -18.77
C ALA A 37 14.13 6.45 -19.30
N ASP A 38 13.05 5.84 -19.78
CA ASP A 38 11.86 6.56 -20.24
C ASP A 38 10.98 6.99 -19.06
N TYR A 39 10.88 6.15 -18.03
CA TYR A 39 10.24 6.53 -16.76
C TYR A 39 10.94 7.75 -16.13
N ASP A 40 12.28 7.74 -16.08
CA ASP A 40 13.08 8.84 -15.54
C ASP A 40 12.87 10.15 -16.30
N LYS A 41 12.65 10.10 -17.63
CA LYS A 41 12.33 11.30 -18.42
C LYS A 41 10.98 11.89 -17.99
N LEU A 42 9.94 11.06 -17.87
CA LEU A 42 8.61 11.49 -17.42
C LEU A 42 8.67 12.07 -16.01
N TYR A 43 9.42 11.43 -15.12
CA TYR A 43 9.60 11.88 -13.75
C TYR A 43 10.29 13.24 -13.67
N ARG A 44 11.39 13.44 -14.41
CA ARG A 44 12.12 14.72 -14.48
C ARG A 44 11.26 15.82 -15.07
N GLU A 45 10.48 15.53 -16.11
CA GLU A 45 9.54 16.50 -16.69
C GLU A 45 8.51 16.96 -15.65
N LEU A 46 7.95 16.04 -14.87
CA LEU A 46 7.01 16.37 -13.80
C LEU A 46 7.68 17.23 -12.72
N GLU A 47 8.89 16.86 -12.29
CA GLU A 47 9.66 17.60 -11.29
C GLU A 47 9.93 19.05 -11.73
N GLU A 48 10.36 19.24 -12.98
CA GLU A 48 10.60 20.57 -13.56
C GLU A 48 9.32 21.40 -13.70
N LEU A 49 8.19 20.78 -14.06
CA LEU A 49 6.91 21.46 -14.17
C LEU A 49 6.38 21.90 -12.80
N GLU A 50 6.46 21.02 -11.79
CA GLU A 50 6.05 21.36 -10.42
C GLU A 50 6.95 22.41 -9.78
N ALA A 51 8.25 22.43 -10.10
CA ALA A 51 9.16 23.48 -9.65
C ALA A 51 8.83 24.85 -10.27
N ARG A 52 8.38 24.88 -11.53
CA ARG A 52 7.97 26.11 -12.24
C ARG A 52 6.57 26.59 -11.85
N HIS A 53 5.71 25.69 -11.40
CA HIS A 53 4.30 25.93 -11.07
C HIS A 53 3.97 25.48 -9.64
N PRO A 54 4.55 26.14 -8.61
CA PRO A 54 4.31 25.77 -7.21
C PRO A 54 2.84 25.86 -6.80
N GLU A 55 2.03 26.67 -7.49
CA GLU A 55 0.58 26.76 -7.32
C GLU A 55 -0.18 25.47 -7.67
N LEU A 56 0.46 24.55 -8.39
CA LEU A 56 -0.08 23.24 -8.80
C LEU A 56 0.49 22.08 -7.95
N ALA A 57 1.19 22.39 -6.87
CA ALA A 57 1.78 21.40 -5.98
C ALA A 57 0.71 20.46 -5.39
N ASP A 58 1.06 19.17 -5.31
CA ASP A 58 0.22 18.13 -4.72
C ASP A 58 1.10 17.28 -3.80
N ALA A 59 0.67 17.11 -2.55
CA ALA A 59 1.38 16.29 -1.57
C ALA A 59 1.41 14.80 -1.96
N ASN A 60 0.50 14.36 -2.84
CA ASN A 60 0.43 13.01 -3.38
C ASN A 60 1.16 12.85 -4.72
N SER A 61 1.83 13.90 -5.23
CA SER A 61 2.62 13.77 -6.44
C SER A 61 3.73 12.72 -6.29
N PRO A 62 4.02 11.91 -7.34
CA PRO A 62 5.13 10.96 -7.35
C PRO A 62 6.49 11.58 -6.97
N THR A 63 6.68 12.88 -7.22
CA THR A 63 7.92 13.60 -6.89
C THR A 63 8.09 13.89 -5.40
N LYS A 64 7.02 13.75 -4.60
CA LYS A 64 7.00 14.04 -3.16
C LYS A 64 7.17 12.80 -2.28
N ARG A 65 7.55 11.66 -2.88
CA ARG A 65 7.78 10.38 -2.16
C ARG A 65 9.05 10.33 -1.32
N VAL A 66 9.88 11.39 -1.30
CA VAL A 66 11.13 11.40 -0.55
C VAL A 66 10.85 11.57 0.94
N GLY A 67 11.47 10.75 1.79
CA GLY A 67 11.40 10.91 3.25
C GLY A 67 11.89 12.30 3.66
N GLY A 68 11.05 13.02 4.39
CA GLY A 68 11.37 14.37 4.90
C GLY A 68 12.40 14.34 6.03
N ALA A 69 12.49 15.46 6.76
CA ALA A 69 13.30 15.53 7.98
C ALA A 69 12.85 14.44 8.99
N PRO A 70 13.76 13.94 9.85
CA PRO A 70 13.40 13.03 10.93
C PRO A 70 12.27 13.62 11.76
N ILE A 71 11.28 12.80 12.11
CA ILE A 71 10.20 13.20 13.00
C ILE A 71 10.68 13.13 14.46
N ASP A 72 10.24 14.07 15.28
CA ASP A 72 10.55 14.09 16.72
C ASP A 72 9.85 12.94 17.49
N GLY A 73 8.78 12.39 16.91
CA GLY A 73 8.03 11.26 17.45
C GLY A 73 6.80 10.95 16.60
N PHE A 74 6.15 9.83 16.90
CA PHE A 74 4.92 9.42 16.23
C PHE A 74 3.68 10.02 16.90
N GLN A 75 2.75 10.50 16.08
CA GLN A 75 1.40 10.83 16.55
C GLN A 75 0.55 9.56 16.56
N GLN A 76 -0.38 9.46 17.50
CA GLN A 76 -1.30 8.32 17.55
C GLN A 76 -2.57 8.58 16.73
N VAL A 77 -3.02 7.55 16.03
CA VAL A 77 -4.22 7.56 15.20
C VAL A 77 -5.12 6.40 15.59
N THR A 78 -6.38 6.69 15.86
CA THR A 78 -7.40 5.66 16.07
C THR A 78 -7.84 5.08 14.73
N HIS A 79 -7.85 3.76 14.62
CA HIS A 79 -8.29 3.07 13.41
C HIS A 79 -9.79 3.26 13.18
N LEU A 80 -10.18 3.44 11.91
CA LEU A 80 -11.60 3.52 11.53
C LEU A 80 -12.36 2.22 11.85
N VAL A 81 -11.66 1.10 11.75
CA VAL A 81 -12.13 -0.25 12.12
C VAL A 81 -10.99 -0.93 12.88
N PRO A 82 -11.26 -1.58 14.03
CA PRO A 82 -10.22 -2.27 14.77
C PRO A 82 -9.49 -3.33 13.93
N MET A 83 -8.16 -3.34 14.01
CA MET A 83 -7.29 -4.32 13.37
C MET A 83 -7.11 -5.54 14.27
N LEU A 84 -7.63 -6.69 13.84
CA LEU A 84 -7.54 -7.95 14.58
C LEU A 84 -6.15 -8.59 14.47
N SER A 85 -5.81 -9.45 15.42
CA SER A 85 -4.75 -10.45 15.27
C SER A 85 -5.32 -11.75 14.69
N ILE A 86 -4.42 -12.64 14.29
CA ILE A 86 -4.76 -14.00 13.85
C ILE A 86 -4.23 -14.94 14.92
N ASP A 87 -5.05 -15.92 15.32
CA ASP A 87 -4.62 -16.99 16.22
C ASP A 87 -3.68 -17.95 15.47
N ASP A 88 -2.64 -18.41 16.16
CA ASP A 88 -1.70 -19.38 15.61
C ASP A 88 -2.17 -20.83 15.85
N VAL A 89 -1.82 -21.71 14.92
CA VAL A 89 -1.90 -23.17 15.07
C VAL A 89 -0.52 -23.75 14.79
N PHE A 90 -0.11 -24.73 15.58
CA PHE A 90 1.24 -25.29 15.51
C PHE A 90 1.22 -26.76 15.12
N GLU A 91 2.27 -27.18 14.41
CA GLU A 91 2.57 -28.58 14.21
C GLU A 91 3.27 -29.15 15.46
N ILE A 92 2.80 -30.29 15.96
CA ILE A 92 3.36 -30.99 17.11
C ILE A 92 4.18 -32.18 16.61
N LYS A 93 5.47 -31.95 16.34
CA LYS A 93 6.37 -32.90 15.65
C LYS A 93 6.47 -34.31 16.24
N ASP A 94 6.18 -34.47 17.52
CA ASP A 94 6.24 -35.76 18.24
C ASP A 94 4.86 -36.35 18.56
N ALA A 95 3.76 -35.72 18.09
CA ALA A 95 2.42 -36.26 18.24
C ALA A 95 2.14 -37.35 17.21
N GLU A 96 1.18 -38.22 17.52
CA GLU A 96 0.67 -39.23 16.58
C GLU A 96 0.13 -38.59 15.29
N ILE A 97 -0.44 -37.38 15.41
CA ILE A 97 -0.89 -36.56 14.30
C ILE A 97 -0.29 -35.15 14.48
N PRO A 98 0.81 -34.82 13.79
CA PRO A 98 1.48 -33.52 13.94
C PRO A 98 0.58 -32.32 13.64
N GLU A 99 -0.34 -32.44 12.70
CA GLU A 99 -1.24 -31.37 12.25
C GLU A 99 -2.59 -31.34 12.99
N ALA A 100 -2.69 -31.96 14.17
CA ALA A 100 -3.93 -32.09 14.91
C ALA A 100 -4.64 -30.75 15.16
N GLU A 101 -3.90 -29.69 15.51
CA GLU A 101 -4.47 -28.36 15.76
C GLU A 101 -5.10 -27.75 14.50
N LEU A 102 -4.47 -27.92 13.33
CA LEU A 102 -4.99 -27.45 12.06
C LEU A 102 -6.27 -28.19 11.66
N ILE A 103 -6.29 -29.52 11.86
CA ILE A 103 -7.46 -30.36 11.61
C ILE A 103 -8.63 -29.92 12.51
N ASP A 104 -8.37 -29.66 13.80
CA ASP A 104 -9.39 -29.23 14.75
C ASP A 104 -9.91 -27.82 14.46
N PHE A 105 -9.03 -26.91 14.02
CA PHE A 105 -9.43 -25.60 13.49
C PHE A 105 -10.40 -25.74 12.32
N TYR A 106 -10.08 -26.58 11.33
CA TYR A 106 -10.93 -26.77 10.15
C TYR A 106 -12.27 -27.43 10.50
N LYS A 107 -12.27 -28.42 11.40
CA LYS A 107 -13.51 -29.03 11.92
C LYS A 107 -14.38 -28.03 12.69
N ARG A 108 -13.77 -27.12 13.44
CA ARG A 108 -14.50 -26.03 14.12
C ARG A 108 -15.15 -25.10 13.08
N LEU A 109 -14.44 -24.77 12.00
CA LEU A 109 -14.97 -23.97 10.90
C LEU A 109 -16.17 -24.65 10.21
N GLN A 110 -16.05 -25.93 9.86
CA GLN A 110 -17.15 -26.74 9.28
C GLN A 110 -18.40 -26.73 10.18
N ARG A 111 -18.23 -26.99 11.48
CA ARG A 111 -19.33 -27.00 12.45
C ARG A 111 -20.00 -25.64 12.58
N ASN A 112 -19.22 -24.56 12.70
CA ASN A 112 -19.75 -23.22 12.89
C ASN A 112 -20.51 -22.70 11.65
N LEU A 113 -20.12 -23.15 10.46
CA LEU A 113 -20.77 -22.77 9.20
C LEU A 113 -21.87 -23.76 8.77
N GLY A 114 -21.97 -24.93 9.40
CA GLY A 114 -22.90 -25.99 9.02
C GLY A 114 -22.60 -26.58 7.64
N ARG A 115 -21.32 -26.70 7.28
CA ARG A 115 -20.88 -27.19 5.96
C ARG A 115 -19.83 -28.28 6.11
N GLU A 116 -19.95 -29.33 5.29
CA GLU A 116 -18.94 -30.39 5.21
C GLU A 116 -17.69 -29.95 4.46
N GLU A 117 -17.82 -29.08 3.45
CA GLU A 117 -16.68 -28.52 2.74
C GLU A 117 -16.68 -27.00 2.87
N VAL A 118 -15.53 -26.45 3.29
CA VAL A 118 -15.30 -25.01 3.41
C VAL A 118 -14.12 -24.64 2.53
N THR A 119 -14.40 -23.85 1.49
CA THR A 119 -13.34 -23.26 0.65
C THR A 119 -12.53 -22.27 1.47
N VAL A 120 -11.22 -22.39 1.43
CA VAL A 120 -10.27 -21.50 2.11
C VAL A 120 -9.26 -20.94 1.13
N THR A 121 -8.85 -19.69 1.35
CA THR A 121 -7.69 -19.10 0.69
C THR A 121 -6.48 -19.31 1.58
N ILE A 122 -5.37 -19.76 1.01
CA ILE A 122 -4.10 -19.93 1.72
C ILE A 122 -3.16 -18.83 1.22
N GLU A 123 -2.72 -17.98 2.15
CA GLU A 123 -1.80 -16.88 1.87
C GLU A 123 -0.53 -17.05 2.71
N PRO A 124 0.68 -16.78 2.16
CA PRO A 124 1.90 -16.77 2.95
C PRO A 124 1.81 -15.75 4.08
N LYS A 125 2.18 -16.17 5.30
CA LYS A 125 2.30 -15.24 6.44
C LYS A 125 3.55 -14.38 6.24
N ILE A 126 3.34 -13.12 5.86
CA ILE A 126 4.42 -12.14 5.74
C ILE A 126 4.92 -11.77 7.14
N ASP A 127 6.21 -11.98 7.39
CA ASP A 127 6.85 -11.61 8.65
C ASP A 127 7.31 -10.15 8.60
N GLY A 128 6.45 -9.25 9.07
CA GLY A 128 6.67 -7.81 8.99
C GLY A 128 5.76 -7.04 9.95
N VAL A 129 5.60 -5.74 9.69
CA VAL A 129 4.74 -4.87 10.49
C VAL A 129 3.44 -4.60 9.74
N ALA A 130 2.31 -4.90 10.37
CA ALA A 130 1.01 -4.59 9.80
C ALA A 130 0.76 -3.07 9.81
N VAL A 131 0.31 -2.56 8.67
CA VAL A 131 -0.03 -1.15 8.44
C VAL A 131 -1.43 -1.03 7.85
N SER A 132 -2.15 0.02 8.24
CA SER A 132 -3.43 0.43 7.67
C SER A 132 -3.21 1.67 6.81
N LEU A 133 -3.80 1.70 5.62
CA LEU A 133 -3.72 2.82 4.69
C LEU A 133 -5.14 3.34 4.42
N VAL A 134 -5.37 4.61 4.68
CA VAL A 134 -6.67 5.25 4.45
C VAL A 134 -6.58 6.13 3.22
N TYR A 135 -7.43 5.83 2.23
CA TYR A 135 -7.57 6.61 1.01
C TYR A 135 -8.90 7.34 1.02
N ARG A 136 -8.89 8.63 0.68
CA ARG A 136 -10.09 9.45 0.50
C ARG A 136 -10.09 10.02 -0.91
N ASN A 137 -11.19 9.79 -1.64
CA ASN A 137 -11.32 10.20 -3.04
C ASN A 137 -10.15 9.71 -3.93
N GLY A 138 -9.66 8.48 -3.68
CA GLY A 138 -8.53 7.88 -4.40
C GLY A 138 -7.15 8.30 -3.89
N GLN A 139 -7.05 9.31 -3.03
CA GLN A 139 -5.77 9.82 -2.55
C GLN A 139 -5.40 9.27 -1.17
N LEU A 140 -4.13 8.95 -0.96
CA LEU A 140 -3.62 8.52 0.36
C LEU A 140 -3.76 9.69 1.35
N GLU A 141 -4.66 9.55 2.32
CA GLU A 141 -4.90 10.53 3.37
C GLU A 141 -3.90 10.34 4.51
N TYR A 142 -3.82 9.13 5.06
CA TYR A 142 -2.85 8.76 6.09
C TYR A 142 -2.57 7.26 6.11
N ALA A 143 -1.52 6.86 6.82
CA ALA A 143 -1.23 5.47 7.15
C ALA A 143 -0.83 5.32 8.62
N ALA A 144 -1.23 4.21 9.24
CA ALA A 144 -0.96 3.95 10.65
C ALA A 144 -0.43 2.51 10.86
N THR A 145 0.43 2.32 11.86
CA THR A 145 0.81 0.97 12.32
C THR A 145 -0.40 0.29 12.97
N ARG A 146 -0.37 -1.04 13.14
CA ARG A 146 -1.42 -1.74 13.90
C ARG A 146 -1.55 -1.22 15.33
N GLY A 147 -0.42 -0.98 16.01
CA GLY A 147 -0.39 -0.70 17.45
C GLY A 147 -1.10 -1.78 18.27
N ASP A 148 -2.06 -1.38 19.10
CA ASP A 148 -2.86 -2.30 19.93
C ASP A 148 -4.09 -2.88 19.19
N GLY A 149 -4.27 -2.51 17.92
CA GLY A 149 -5.41 -2.89 17.09
C GLY A 149 -6.55 -1.86 17.10
N THR A 150 -6.59 -0.95 18.07
CA THR A 150 -7.54 0.18 18.10
C THR A 150 -6.85 1.50 17.77
N THR A 151 -5.63 1.69 18.26
CA THR A 151 -4.79 2.87 18.02
C THR A 151 -3.42 2.43 17.54
N GLY A 152 -2.88 3.15 16.57
CA GLY A 152 -1.54 2.95 16.03
C GLY A 152 -0.79 4.26 15.87
N ASP A 153 0.45 4.16 15.40
CA ASP A 153 1.32 5.31 15.14
C ASP A 153 1.18 5.78 13.68
N ASP A 154 1.05 7.09 13.47
CA ASP A 154 1.02 7.71 12.15
C ASP A 154 2.39 7.53 11.44
N VAL A 155 2.40 6.67 10.43
CA VAL A 155 3.56 6.35 9.61
C VAL A 155 3.38 6.82 8.16
N THR A 156 2.52 7.82 7.93
CA THR A 156 2.17 8.31 6.59
C THR A 156 3.41 8.69 5.78
N ASN A 157 4.36 9.41 6.39
CA ASN A 157 5.59 9.81 5.71
C ASN A 157 6.48 8.61 5.35
N ASN A 158 6.57 7.61 6.22
CA ASN A 158 7.31 6.37 5.93
C ASN A 158 6.65 5.60 4.79
N VAL A 159 5.33 5.43 4.85
CA VAL A 159 4.54 4.70 3.84
C VAL A 159 4.63 5.35 2.46
N ARG A 160 4.64 6.69 2.39
CA ARG A 160 4.82 7.44 1.13
C ARG A 160 6.12 7.11 0.40
N THR A 161 7.15 6.63 1.10
CA THR A 161 8.42 6.24 0.49
C THR A 161 8.38 4.86 -0.19
N ILE A 162 7.38 4.03 0.13
CA ILE A 162 7.27 2.66 -0.39
C ILE A 162 6.69 2.72 -1.80
N ARG A 163 7.52 2.39 -2.80
CA ARG A 163 7.19 2.63 -4.21
C ARG A 163 5.97 1.85 -4.72
N SER A 164 5.74 0.66 -4.19
CA SER A 164 4.60 -0.18 -4.55
C SER A 164 3.26 0.33 -4.00
N ILE A 165 3.28 1.31 -3.09
CA ILE A 165 2.07 1.90 -2.52
C ILE A 165 1.65 3.10 -3.38
N PRO A 166 0.42 3.13 -3.93
CA PRO A 166 -0.07 4.27 -4.70
C PRO A 166 -0.36 5.48 -3.78
N LEU A 167 -0.23 6.69 -4.32
CA LEU A 167 -0.60 7.91 -3.58
C LEU A 167 -1.91 8.54 -4.06
N SER A 168 -2.32 8.19 -5.29
CA SER A 168 -3.50 8.67 -6.01
C SER A 168 -3.85 7.70 -7.13
#